data_AF-A0A381XMS6-F1
#
_entry.id   AF-A0A381XMS6-F1
#
_cell.length_a   1.000
_cell.length_b   1.000
_cell.length_c   1.000
_cell.angle_alpha   90.00
_cell.angle_beta   90.00
_cell.angle_gamma   90.00
#
_symmetry.space_group_name_H-M   'P 1'
#
loop_
_entity.id
_entity.type
_entity.pdbx_description
1 polymer ?
#
loop_
_entity_poly.entity_id
_entity_poly.type
_entity_poly.pdbx_seq_one_letter_code
_entity_poly.pdbx_strand_id
1 'polypeptide(L)'
;MLTEDDHEYDQAVGTPVSQVVVDAYFEIDFYEHVAETIHVFGNQEDFHDLPQSIQHVLVDMCFNLGAPRLAKFKNMLSACREHDWTQMAIQMEDSRWYNQVGVRSRNLQTMVLNVPKS
;
A
#
# COMPACT_ATOMS: atom_id res chain seq x y z
N MET A 1 -15.29 -30.55 -42.22
CA MET A 1 -14.00 -29.97 -42.64
C MET A 1 -14.06 -28.51 -42.24
N LEU A 2 -13.52 -28.19 -41.07
CA LEU A 2 -13.38 -26.82 -40.57
C LEU A 2 -11.91 -26.46 -40.74
N THR A 3 -11.67 -25.35 -41.41
CA THR A 3 -10.35 -24.78 -41.71
C THR A 3 -9.79 -24.11 -40.47
N GLU A 4 -8.50 -24.34 -40.25
CA GLU A 4 -7.66 -23.88 -39.14
C GLU A 4 -7.60 -22.35 -39.08
N ASP A 5 -7.97 -21.76 -37.94
CA ASP A 5 -7.45 -20.46 -37.50
C ASP A 5 -7.58 -20.30 -35.97
N ASP A 6 -7.29 -21.40 -35.28
CA ASP A 6 -7.20 -21.48 -33.82
C ASP A 6 -5.71 -21.56 -33.45
N HIS A 7 -5.01 -20.42 -33.56
CA HIS A 7 -3.63 -20.29 -33.07
C HIS A 7 -3.65 -20.05 -31.56
N GLU A 8 -4.07 -21.06 -30.83
CA GLU A 8 -3.83 -21.18 -29.40
C GLU A 8 -2.56 -22.04 -29.17
N TYR A 9 -1.65 -21.50 -28.35
CA TYR A 9 -0.53 -22.18 -27.70
C TYR A 9 0.66 -22.62 -28.56
N ASP A 10 1.64 -21.72 -28.68
CA ASP A 10 3.05 -22.13 -28.63
C ASP A 10 3.81 -21.21 -27.64
N GLN A 11 4.08 -21.73 -26.45
CA GLN A 11 4.80 -21.04 -25.39
C GLN A 11 6.31 -21.10 -25.64
N ALA A 12 6.99 -19.97 -25.45
CA ALA A 12 8.33 -19.97 -24.85
C ALA A 12 8.26 -19.22 -23.52
N VAL A 13 7.83 -19.91 -22.46
CA VAL A 13 8.06 -19.45 -21.08
C VAL A 13 9.55 -19.55 -20.83
N GLY A 14 10.24 -18.41 -20.73
CA GLY A 14 11.66 -18.43 -20.42
C GLY A 14 12.51 -17.23 -20.86
N THR A 15 11.94 -16.05 -21.10
CA THR A 15 12.78 -14.84 -21.13
C THR A 15 13.16 -14.48 -19.69
N PRO A 16 14.46 -14.51 -19.31
CA PRO A 16 14.86 -13.93 -18.04
C PRO A 16 14.54 -12.44 -18.15
N VAL A 17 13.49 -12.00 -17.45
CA VAL A 17 13.24 -10.56 -17.28
C VAL A 17 14.52 -10.03 -16.63
N SER A 18 15.26 -9.24 -17.41
CA SER A 18 16.51 -8.63 -16.94
C SER A 18 16.18 -7.83 -15.67
N GLN A 19 17.04 -7.90 -14.65
CA GLN A 19 16.86 -7.15 -13.40
C GLN A 19 16.54 -5.68 -13.68
N VAL A 20 17.08 -5.08 -14.74
CA VAL A 20 16.79 -3.70 -15.17
C VAL A 20 15.32 -3.45 -15.51
N VAL A 21 14.64 -4.44 -16.11
CA VAL A 21 13.21 -4.33 -16.45
C VAL A 21 12.36 -4.56 -15.19
N VAL A 22 12.75 -5.51 -14.34
CA VAL A 22 12.10 -5.73 -13.04
C VAL A 22 12.19 -4.46 -12.20
N ASP A 23 13.38 -3.88 -12.07
CA ASP A 23 13.64 -2.66 -11.29
C ASP A 23 12.86 -1.47 -11.87
N ALA A 24 12.79 -1.32 -13.19
CA ALA A 24 12.03 -0.24 -13.82
C ALA A 24 10.51 -0.34 -13.59
N TYR A 25 9.93 -1.55 -13.66
CA TYR A 25 8.51 -1.75 -13.33
C TYR A 25 8.25 -1.59 -11.83
N PHE A 26 9.17 -2.04 -10.97
CA PHE A 26 9.07 -1.85 -9.53
C PHE A 26 9.06 -0.38 -9.14
N GLU A 27 9.92 0.44 -9.74
CA GLU A 27 9.98 1.87 -9.46
C GLU A 27 8.68 2.56 -9.93
N ILE A 28 8.18 2.26 -11.13
CA ILE A 28 6.94 2.87 -11.65
C ILE A 28 5.73 2.54 -10.75
N ASP A 29 5.54 1.26 -10.41
CA ASP A 29 4.43 0.82 -9.54
C ASP A 29 4.55 1.45 -8.14
N PHE A 30 5.77 1.57 -7.61
CA PHE A 30 6.01 2.20 -6.32
C PHE A 30 5.62 3.69 -6.31
N TYR A 31 6.03 4.46 -7.33
CA TYR A 31 5.66 5.86 -7.43
C TYR A 31 4.15 6.06 -7.63
N GLU A 32 3.50 5.17 -8.40
CA GLU A 32 2.05 5.19 -8.57
C GLU A 32 1.34 4.97 -7.22
N HIS A 33 1.76 3.98 -6.43
CA HIS A 33 1.17 3.72 -5.12
C HIS A 33 1.39 4.85 -4.11
N VAL A 34 2.53 5.54 -4.16
CA VAL A 34 2.74 6.74 -3.33
C VAL A 34 1.75 7.83 -3.72
N ALA A 35 1.59 8.11 -5.02
CA ALA A 35 0.64 9.11 -5.50
C ALA A 35 -0.81 8.76 -5.13
N GLU A 36 -1.21 7.50 -5.27
CA GLU A 36 -2.51 7.00 -4.84
C GLU A 36 -2.72 7.15 -3.32
N THR A 37 -1.69 6.83 -2.52
CA THR A 37 -1.73 6.99 -1.06
C THR A 37 -1.95 8.45 -0.68
N ILE A 38 -1.22 9.37 -1.32
CA ILE A 38 -1.37 10.83 -1.13
C ILE A 38 -2.79 11.27 -1.48
N HIS A 39 -3.33 10.79 -2.60
CA HIS A 39 -4.69 11.12 -3.03
C HIS A 39 -5.76 10.63 -2.03
N VAL A 40 -5.58 9.43 -1.47
CA VAL A 40 -6.48 8.88 -0.45
C VAL A 40 -6.36 9.64 0.88
N PHE A 41 -5.14 10.01 1.26
CA PHE A 41 -4.90 10.72 2.51
C PHE A 41 -5.48 12.14 2.47
N GLY A 42 -5.28 12.86 1.36
CA GLY A 42 -5.88 14.17 1.12
C GLY A 42 -5.13 14.97 0.06
N ASN A 43 -3.91 15.40 0.40
CA ASN A 43 -3.02 16.12 -0.51
C ASN A 43 -1.56 15.85 -0.15
N GLN A 44 -0.66 16.30 -1.03
CA GLN A 44 0.77 16.05 -0.91
C GLN A 44 1.42 16.81 0.24
N GLU A 45 0.98 18.03 0.54
CA GLU A 45 1.54 18.86 1.62
C GLU A 45 1.27 18.21 2.98
N ASP A 46 0.00 17.93 3.29
CA ASP A 46 -0.41 17.30 4.54
C ASP A 46 0.24 15.92 4.71
N PHE A 47 0.39 15.16 3.62
CA PHE A 47 1.04 13.85 3.67
C PHE A 47 2.52 13.95 4.02
N HIS A 48 3.24 14.90 3.43
CA HIS A 48 4.67 15.09 3.70
C HIS A 48 4.95 15.68 5.08
N ASP A 49 3.97 16.37 5.69
CA ASP A 49 4.05 16.85 7.07
C ASP A 49 3.88 15.74 8.12
N LEU A 50 3.39 14.55 7.71
CA LEU A 50 3.34 13.39 8.60
C LEU A 50 4.74 12.89 8.97
N PRO A 51 4.94 12.29 10.16
CA PRO A 51 6.18 11.59 10.48
C PRO A 51 6.49 10.50 9.44
N GLN A 52 7.78 10.32 9.12
CA GLN A 52 8.22 9.39 8.08
C GLN A 52 7.70 7.95 8.29
N SER A 53 7.64 7.49 9.55
CA SER A 53 7.07 6.17 9.89
C SER A 53 5.60 6.05 9.51
N ILE A 54 4.81 7.12 9.67
CA ILE A 54 3.39 7.14 9.29
C ILE A 54 3.24 7.14 7.77
N GLN A 55 4.05 7.92 7.05
CA GLN A 55 4.07 7.89 5.58
C GLN A 55 4.34 6.46 5.07
N HIS A 56 5.37 5.78 5.61
CA HIS A 56 5.69 4.40 5.25
C HIS A 56 4.54 3.42 5.58
N VAL A 57 3.86 3.59 6.71
CA VAL A 57 2.72 2.74 7.08
C VAL A 57 1.58 2.91 6.08
N LEU A 58 1.22 4.14 5.71
CA LEU A 58 0.14 4.41 4.76
C LEU A 58 0.45 3.85 3.37
N VAL A 59 1.70 4.00 2.89
CA VAL A 59 2.12 3.48 1.58
C VAL A 59 2.12 1.94 1.58
N ASP A 60 2.63 1.28 2.63
CA ASP A 60 2.61 -0.18 2.72
C ASP A 60 1.18 -0.73 2.80
N MET A 61 0.31 -0.05 3.55
CA MET A 61 -1.12 -0.38 3.56
C MET A 61 -1.74 -0.22 2.17
N CYS A 62 -1.41 0.86 1.44
CA CYS A 62 -1.90 1.08 0.08
C CYS A 62 -1.41 0.00 -0.88
N PHE A 63 -0.14 -0.39 -0.81
CA PHE A 63 0.42 -1.49 -1.61
C PHE A 63 -0.33 -2.81 -1.38
N ASN A 64 -0.65 -3.14 -0.12
CA ASN A 64 -1.36 -4.37 0.21
C ASN A 64 -2.86 -4.35 -0.18
N LEU A 65 -3.50 -3.19 -0.14
CA LEU A 65 -4.96 -3.06 -0.24
C LEU A 65 -5.45 -2.50 -1.58
N GLY A 66 -4.65 -1.65 -2.21
CA GLY A 66 -5.02 -0.66 -3.21
C GLY A 66 -5.73 0.56 -2.61
N ALA A 67 -5.62 1.70 -3.29
CA ALA A 67 -6.22 2.98 -2.90
C ALA A 67 -7.73 2.90 -2.54
N PRO A 68 -8.59 2.20 -3.33
CA PRO A 68 -10.03 2.17 -3.06
C PRO A 68 -10.40 1.46 -1.76
N ARG A 69 -9.56 0.53 -1.29
CA ARG A 69 -9.78 -0.17 -0.02
C ARG A 69 -9.19 0.63 1.14
N LEU A 70 -8.01 1.23 0.96
CA LEU A 70 -7.43 2.13 1.96
C LEU A 70 -8.37 3.30 2.29
N ALA A 71 -9.03 3.88 1.29
CA ALA A 71 -10.01 4.97 1.46
C ALA A 71 -11.21 4.61 2.36
N LYS A 72 -11.46 3.31 2.61
CA LYS A 72 -12.53 2.86 3.51
C LYS A 72 -12.14 2.93 4.98
N PHE A 73 -10.86 3.10 5.31
CA PHE A 73 -10.35 3.23 6.67
C PHE A 73 -10.58 4.65 7.22
N LYS A 74 -11.81 5.15 7.14
CA LYS A 74 -12.16 6.55 7.41
C LYS A 74 -11.74 7.02 8.81
N ASN A 75 -11.99 6.20 9.83
CA ASN A 75 -11.66 6.53 11.22
C ASN A 75 -10.14 6.52 11.46
N MET A 76 -9.42 5.56 10.86
CA MET A 76 -7.96 5.50 10.93
C MET A 76 -7.34 6.72 10.26
N LEU A 77 -7.82 7.09 9.08
CA LEU A 77 -7.36 8.28 8.35
C LEU A 77 -7.70 9.57 9.10
N SER A 78 -8.85 9.65 9.79
CA SER A 78 -9.19 10.80 10.65
C SER A 78 -8.19 10.91 11.81
N ALA A 79 -7.97 9.82 12.55
CA ALA A 79 -7.00 9.77 13.64
C ALA A 79 -5.59 10.14 13.16
N CYS A 80 -5.21 9.68 11.97
CA CYS A 80 -3.93 10.03 11.35
C CYS A 80 -3.80 11.54 11.08
N ARG A 81 -4.86 12.21 10.58
CA ARG A 81 -4.85 13.67 10.35
C ARG A 81 -4.85 14.47 11.65
N GLU A 82 -5.41 13.91 12.72
CA GLU A 82 -5.44 14.51 14.06
C GLU A 82 -4.16 14.20 14.86
N HIS A 83 -3.19 13.49 14.27
CA HIS A 83 -1.98 13.02 14.94
C HIS A 83 -2.26 12.13 16.17
N ASP A 84 -3.44 11.50 16.23
CA ASP A 84 -3.80 10.53 17.26
C ASP A 84 -3.32 9.13 16.86
N TRP A 85 -2.03 8.88 17.10
CA TRP A 85 -1.38 7.61 16.78
C TRP A 85 -1.94 6.42 17.56
N THR A 86 -2.45 6.66 18.77
CA THR A 86 -3.05 5.60 19.58
C THR A 86 -4.35 5.15 18.95
N GLN A 87 -5.21 6.10 18.59
CA GLN A 87 -6.46 5.78 17.90
C GLN A 87 -6.22 5.20 16.51
N MET A 88 -5.22 5.69 15.76
CA MET A 88 -4.82 5.12 14.48
C MET A 88 -4.45 3.63 14.63
N ALA A 89 -3.62 3.29 15.62
CA ALA A 89 -3.22 1.91 15.89
C ALA A 89 -4.39 1.00 16.30
N ILE A 90 -5.36 1.51 17.06
CA ILE A 90 -6.59 0.78 17.42
C ILE A 90 -7.41 0.49 16.16
N GLN A 91 -7.59 1.47 15.28
CA GLN A 91 -8.35 1.30 14.03
C GLN A 91 -7.62 0.37 13.04
N MET A 92 -6.28 0.32 13.06
CA MET A 92 -5.52 -0.67 12.30
C MET A 92 -5.84 -2.08 12.78
N GLU A 93 -5.78 -2.34 14.09
CA GLU A 93 -6.03 -3.65 14.70
C GLU A 93 -7.47 -4.13 14.54
N ASP A 94 -8.45 -3.22 14.66
CA ASP A 94 -9.88 -3.49 14.46
C ASP A 94 -10.28 -3.61 12.98
N SER A 95 -9.39 -4.16 12.14
CA SER A 95 -9.64 -4.31 10.71
C SER A 95 -9.45 -5.74 10.24
N ARG A 96 -10.19 -6.11 9.19
CA ARG A 96 -9.97 -7.39 8.50
C ARG A 96 -8.58 -7.49 7.90
N TRP A 97 -8.03 -6.37 7.43
CA TRP A 97 -6.68 -6.27 6.89
C TRP A 97 -5.64 -6.74 7.91
N TYR A 98 -5.77 -6.32 9.17
CA TYR A 98 -4.83 -6.69 10.22
C TYR A 98 -4.70 -8.20 10.39
N ASN A 99 -5.84 -8.89 10.38
CA ASN A 99 -5.90 -10.35 10.47
C ASN A 99 -5.38 -11.04 9.20
N GLN A 100 -5.65 -10.49 8.02
CA GLN A 100 -5.22 -11.05 6.74
C GLN A 100 -3.72 -10.93 6.51
N VAL A 101 -3.13 -9.79 6.88
CA VAL A 101 -1.70 -9.49 6.68
C VAL A 101 -0.83 -10.02 7.82
N GLY A 102 -1.40 -10.22 9.01
CA GLY A 102 -0.80 -10.98 10.10
C GLY A 102 0.40 -10.30 10.77
N VAL A 103 1.60 -10.84 10.63
CA VAL A 103 2.78 -10.32 11.36
C VAL A 103 3.22 -8.95 10.80
N ARG A 104 3.07 -8.72 9.50
CA ARG A 104 3.45 -7.44 8.89
C ARG A 104 2.61 -6.29 9.41
N SER A 105 1.30 -6.49 9.57
CA SER A 105 0.38 -5.47 10.12
C SER A 105 0.68 -5.16 11.58
N ARG A 106 1.04 -6.15 12.40
CA ARG A 106 1.55 -5.96 13.78
C ARG A 106 2.80 -5.08 13.83
N ASN A 107 3.75 -5.31 12.92
CA ASN A 107 4.98 -4.51 12.85
C ASN A 107 4.67 -3.05 12.47
N LEU A 108 3.77 -2.83 11.51
CA LEU A 108 3.33 -1.49 11.12
C LEU A 108 2.60 -0.79 12.27
N GLN A 109 1.70 -1.46 12.98
CA GLN A 109 1.04 -0.91 14.16
C GLN A 109 2.07 -0.51 15.23
N THR A 110 3.11 -1.33 15.45
CA THR A 110 4.20 -1.00 16.37
C THR A 110 4.97 0.24 15.94
N MET A 111 5.20 0.44 14.63
CA MET A 111 5.82 1.66 14.11
C MET A 111 4.97 2.90 14.40
N VAL A 112 3.65 2.81 14.29
CA VAL A 112 2.72 3.90 14.64
C VAL A 112 2.81 4.21 16.14
N LEU A 113 2.79 3.19 17.01
CA LEU A 113 2.84 3.37 18.47
C LEU A 113 4.19 3.93 18.98
N ASN A 114 5.27 3.74 18.22
CA ASN A 114 6.59 4.26 18.54
C ASN A 114 6.82 5.70 18.07
N VAL A 115 5.84 6.33 17.40
CA VAL A 115 5.95 7.74 17.04
C VAL A 115 5.98 8.59 18.31
N PRO A 116 7.01 9.43 18.50
CA PRO A 116 7.07 10.33 19.65
C PRO A 116 5.84 11.22 19.71
N LYS A 117 5.30 11.42 20.92
CA LYS A 117 4.28 12.43 21.14
C LYS A 117 4.96 13.80 21.04
N SER A 118 4.53 14.62 20.08
CA SER A 118 4.95 16.01 19.93
C SER A 118 4.46 16.87 21.09
#